data_AF-A0A3A6JNX0-F1
#
_entry.id   AF-A0A3A6JNX0-F1
#
_cell.length_a   1.000
_cell.length_b   1.000
_cell.length_c   1.000
_cell.angle_alpha   90.00
_cell.angle_beta   90.00
_cell.angle_gamma   90.00
#
_symmetry.space_group_name_H-M   'P 1'
#
loop_
_entity.id
_entity.type
_entity.pdbx_description
1 polymer ?
#
loop_
_entity_poly.entity_id
_entity_poly.type
_entity_poly.pdbx_seq_one_letter_code
_entity_poly.pdbx_strand_id
1 'polypeptide(L)'
;MNHIPTVSDGPLLKSYLAALKADMTPTCIDGQTGYFSSRHGNYVVTLDVPNGCVCGSHTRPCKHQYRLAMELNLMPGDFIHDPSKIKYKLDGVDFETAVDRIEQLPATAQKELFGILSSLFNGKVYSGTLSEDSARALVGGNVLLWIDDPAGYRLCTDLDKSSFMLDKYLRRKFDFDIYFDPYNRGTFSVPHGCTAIYDEDDPGHPYTVTAPDRTEQDKKINAMLQKHHCDPLDGFTVRFGE
;
A
#
# COMPACT_ATOMS: atom_id res chain seq x y z
N MET A 1 19.67 2.96 27.82
CA MET A 1 18.48 2.71 28.68
C MET A 1 17.39 2.27 27.74
N ASN A 2 16.77 1.11 27.95
CA ASN A 2 15.90 0.51 26.94
C ASN A 2 14.51 1.16 26.98
N HIS A 3 14.00 1.58 25.83
CA HIS A 3 12.65 2.07 25.66
C HIS A 3 11.69 0.89 25.39
N ILE A 4 11.22 0.27 26.47
CA ILE A 4 10.31 -0.87 26.39
C ILE A 4 8.90 -0.37 26.00
N PRO A 5 8.30 -0.87 24.91
CA PRO A 5 6.94 -0.51 24.51
C PRO A 5 5.90 -0.89 25.57
N THR A 6 4.96 0.01 25.85
CA THR A 6 3.77 -0.30 26.65
C THR A 6 2.62 -0.78 25.78
N VAL A 7 1.78 -1.66 26.31
CA VAL A 7 0.56 -2.12 25.63
C VAL A 7 -0.61 -1.29 26.12
N SER A 8 -1.34 -0.67 25.19
CA SER A 8 -2.59 0.05 25.47
C SER A 8 -3.57 -0.10 24.31
N ASP A 9 -4.80 0.36 24.49
CA ASP A 9 -5.87 0.21 23.49
C ASP A 9 -5.55 0.84 22.13
N GLY A 10 -6.32 0.42 21.13
CA GLY A 10 -6.28 0.99 19.78
C GLY A 10 -5.06 0.54 18.96
N PRO A 11 -4.34 1.45 18.28
CA PRO A 11 -3.26 1.09 17.36
C PRO A 11 -2.07 0.36 18.00
N LEU A 12 -1.84 0.58 19.31
CA LEU A 12 -0.79 -0.07 20.07
C LEU A 12 -1.12 -1.55 20.32
N LEU A 13 -2.35 -1.85 20.76
CA LEU A 13 -2.85 -3.23 20.87
C LEU A 13 -2.78 -3.96 19.52
N LYS A 14 -3.18 -3.32 18.41
CA LYS A 14 -3.08 -3.93 17.08
C LYS A 14 -1.63 -4.30 16.71
N SER A 15 -0.68 -3.42 17.04
CA SER A 15 0.75 -3.66 16.78
C SER A 15 1.32 -4.76 17.67
N TYR A 16 0.93 -4.79 18.94
CA TYR A 16 1.26 -5.85 19.89
C TYR A 16 0.72 -7.22 19.43
N LEU A 17 -0.57 -7.32 19.07
CA LEU A 17 -1.15 -8.57 18.58
C LEU A 17 -0.52 -9.05 17.27
N ALA A 18 -0.15 -8.12 16.38
CA ALA A 18 0.61 -8.46 15.18
C ALA A 18 2.00 -8.99 15.54
N ALA A 19 2.62 -8.44 16.58
CA ALA A 19 3.91 -8.90 17.06
C ALA A 19 3.88 -10.36 17.50
N LEU A 20 2.79 -10.86 18.09
CA LEU A 20 2.70 -12.26 18.59
C LEU A 20 2.79 -13.34 17.51
N LYS A 21 2.52 -13.00 16.25
CA LYS A 21 2.41 -13.96 15.14
C LYS A 21 3.75 -14.60 14.76
N ALA A 22 3.67 -15.83 14.25
CA ALA A 22 4.82 -16.62 13.79
C ALA A 22 5.63 -15.94 12.67
N ASP A 23 4.98 -15.18 11.79
CA ASP A 23 5.66 -14.46 10.69
C ASP A 23 6.50 -13.27 11.15
N MET A 24 6.42 -12.91 12.44
CA MET A 24 7.28 -11.90 13.09
C MET A 24 8.48 -12.52 13.81
N THR A 25 8.84 -13.77 13.54
CA THR A 25 10.09 -14.33 14.06
C THR A 25 11.29 -13.52 13.53
N PRO A 26 12.21 -13.04 14.38
CA PRO A 26 13.41 -12.33 13.93
C PRO A 26 14.32 -13.28 13.14
N THR A 27 15.00 -12.78 12.12
CA THR A 27 16.02 -13.55 11.39
C THR A 27 17.28 -13.75 12.23
N CYS A 28 17.63 -12.76 13.05
CA CYS A 28 18.64 -12.88 14.10
C CYS A 28 18.47 -11.75 15.13
N ILE A 29 19.09 -11.94 16.30
CA ILE A 29 19.23 -10.93 17.34
C ILE A 29 20.71 -10.86 17.69
N ASP A 30 21.29 -9.66 17.63
CA ASP A 30 22.67 -9.38 18.05
C ASP A 30 22.65 -8.31 19.15
N GLY A 31 22.97 -8.73 20.37
CA GLY A 31 22.85 -7.90 21.57
C GLY A 31 21.42 -7.38 21.75
N GLN A 32 21.24 -6.06 21.61
CA GLN A 32 19.94 -5.37 21.71
C GLN A 32 19.31 -5.03 20.35
N THR A 33 19.91 -5.50 19.26
CA THR A 33 19.43 -5.23 17.90
C THR A 33 18.76 -6.47 17.34
N GLY A 34 17.49 -6.33 16.94
CA GLY A 34 16.74 -7.36 16.23
C GLY A 34 16.73 -7.10 14.74
N TYR A 35 16.97 -8.15 13.96
CA TYR A 35 16.85 -8.13 12.51
C TYR A 35 15.59 -8.89 12.11
N PHE A 36 14.74 -8.24 11.32
CA PHE A 36 13.48 -8.78 10.86
C PHE A 36 13.43 -8.76 9.35
N SER A 37 12.73 -9.74 8.79
CA SER A 37 12.43 -9.78 7.36
C SER A 37 10.93 -9.81 7.13
N SER A 38 10.50 -9.19 6.04
CA SER A 38 9.15 -9.31 5.51
C SER A 38 9.16 -9.29 3.98
N ARG A 39 8.00 -9.54 3.36
CA ARG A 39 7.81 -9.36 1.91
C ARG A 39 8.20 -7.96 1.41
N HIS A 40 8.10 -6.94 2.27
CA HIS A 40 8.37 -5.54 1.91
C HIS A 40 9.82 -5.11 2.15
N GLY A 41 10.65 -5.97 2.75
CA GLY A 41 12.06 -5.68 3.03
C GLY A 41 12.51 -6.10 4.42
N ASN A 42 13.76 -5.73 4.72
CA ASN A 42 14.43 -6.04 5.97
C ASN A 42 14.33 -4.84 6.92
N TYR A 43 14.21 -5.11 8.21
CA TYR A 43 14.13 -4.11 9.26
C TYR A 43 15.20 -4.38 10.29
N VAL A 44 16.00 -3.36 10.59
CA VAL A 44 16.88 -3.33 11.76
C VAL A 44 16.15 -2.57 12.85
N VAL A 45 16.06 -3.18 14.02
CA VAL A 45 15.23 -2.69 15.12
C VAL A 45 16.06 -2.64 16.39
N THR A 46 16.02 -1.51 17.07
CA THR A 46 16.64 -1.32 18.38
C THR A 46 15.61 -0.83 19.39
N LEU A 47 15.90 -1.07 20.67
CA LEU A 47 15.14 -0.50 21.80
C LEU A 47 15.89 0.66 22.47
N ASP A 48 17.06 1.04 21.96
CA ASP A 48 17.89 2.12 22.52
C ASP A 48 17.29 3.52 22.28
N VAL A 49 16.41 3.64 21.28
CA VAL A 49 15.69 4.87 20.99
C VAL A 49 14.19 4.59 20.85
N PRO A 50 13.31 5.53 21.25
CA PRO A 50 11.90 5.44 20.93
C PRO A 50 11.72 5.29 19.42
N ASN A 51 10.87 4.36 19.00
CA ASN A 51 10.57 4.14 17.57
C ASN A 51 11.81 3.80 16.70
N GLY A 52 12.79 3.08 17.26
CA GLY A 52 14.01 2.59 16.58
C GLY A 52 13.78 1.54 15.49
N CYS A 53 12.64 1.60 14.77
CA CYS A 53 12.36 0.79 13.58
C CYS A 53 12.00 1.71 12.41
N VAL A 54 12.61 1.47 11.25
CA VAL A 54 12.34 2.20 9.98
C VAL A 54 10.97 1.88 9.36
N CYS A 55 10.21 0.95 9.93
CA CYS A 55 9.01 0.35 9.36
C CYS A 55 7.72 1.20 9.45
N GLY A 56 7.83 2.50 9.75
CA GLY A 56 6.72 3.45 9.60
C GLY A 56 5.86 3.62 10.85
N SER A 57 6.39 4.37 11.81
CA SER A 57 5.68 5.40 12.60
C SER A 57 6.71 5.99 13.56
N HIS A 58 7.12 7.25 13.35
CA HIS A 58 8.05 7.92 14.26
C HIS A 58 7.41 8.31 15.60
N THR A 59 6.12 8.01 15.79
CA THR A 59 5.33 8.45 16.95
C THR A 59 4.86 7.32 17.86
N ARG A 60 4.93 6.05 17.43
CA ARG A 60 4.49 4.91 18.26
C ARG A 60 5.25 3.61 17.97
N PRO A 61 5.40 2.73 18.97
CA PRO A 61 6.07 1.44 18.78
C PRO A 61 5.40 0.60 17.70
N CYS A 62 6.23 0.00 16.84
CA CYS A 62 5.77 -0.91 15.81
C CYS A 62 5.74 -2.37 16.31
N LYS A 63 5.11 -3.25 15.54
CA LYS A 63 5.10 -4.70 15.81
C LYS A 63 6.49 -5.31 16.02
N HIS A 64 7.52 -4.84 15.30
CA HIS A 64 8.87 -5.38 15.43
C HIS A 64 9.53 -5.00 16.77
N GLN A 65 9.23 -3.82 17.32
CA GLN A 65 9.74 -3.40 18.63
C GLN A 65 9.09 -4.19 19.77
N TYR A 66 7.76 -4.42 19.69
CA TYR A 66 7.08 -5.32 20.63
C TYR A 66 7.68 -6.72 20.59
N ARG A 67 7.86 -7.28 19.39
CA ARG A 67 8.47 -8.59 19.20
C ARG A 67 9.90 -8.63 19.77
N LEU A 68 10.75 -7.64 19.45
CA LEU A 68 12.11 -7.59 19.98
C LEU A 68 12.14 -7.51 21.51
N ALA A 69 11.27 -6.69 22.11
CA ALA A 69 11.19 -6.59 23.56
C ALA A 69 10.77 -7.91 24.23
N MET A 70 9.88 -8.68 23.59
CA MET A 70 9.50 -10.03 24.06
C MET A 70 10.65 -11.03 23.93
N GLU A 71 11.33 -11.06 22.78
CA GLU A 71 12.46 -11.97 22.52
C GLU A 71 13.64 -11.69 23.48
N LEU A 72 13.84 -10.43 23.86
CA LEU A 72 14.82 -10.03 24.87
C LEU A 72 14.35 -10.24 26.32
N ASN A 73 13.17 -10.83 26.54
CA ASN A 73 12.55 -11.02 27.86
C ASN A 73 12.37 -9.72 28.66
N LEU A 74 12.26 -8.57 27.99
CA LEU A 74 12.04 -7.26 28.60
C LEU A 74 10.55 -6.97 28.82
N MET A 75 9.68 -7.71 28.13
CA MET A 75 8.23 -7.68 28.34
C MET A 75 7.63 -9.08 28.15
N PRO A 76 6.54 -9.41 28.86
CA PRO A 76 5.84 -10.66 28.64
C PRO A 76 5.13 -10.67 27.28
N GLY A 77 5.02 -11.85 26.67
CA GLY A 77 4.21 -12.09 25.48
C GLY A 77 4.13 -13.57 25.19
N ASP A 78 2.93 -14.08 24.90
CA ASP A 78 2.74 -15.45 24.46
C ASP A 78 2.84 -15.51 22.93
N PHE A 79 4.08 -15.63 22.45
CA PHE A 79 4.36 -15.51 21.04
C PHE A 79 4.85 -16.80 20.40
N ILE A 80 4.54 -16.94 19.13
CA ILE A 80 4.96 -18.09 18.34
C ILE A 80 6.30 -17.77 17.69
N HIS A 81 7.36 -18.48 18.09
CA HIS A 81 8.67 -18.42 17.46
C HIS A 81 8.80 -19.58 16.46
N ASP A 82 8.74 -19.27 15.17
CA ASP A 82 8.80 -20.26 14.09
C ASP A 82 9.56 -19.68 12.88
N PRO A 83 10.87 -19.98 12.77
CA PRO A 83 11.70 -19.51 11.66
C PRO A 83 11.19 -19.92 10.28
N SER A 84 10.42 -21.00 10.16
CA SER A 84 9.85 -21.45 8.87
C SER A 84 8.75 -20.53 8.33
N LYS A 85 8.19 -19.67 9.19
CA LYS A 85 7.14 -18.70 8.83
C LYS A 85 7.70 -17.32 8.54
N ILE A 86 9.01 -17.11 8.68
CA ILE A 86 9.67 -15.85 8.32
C ILE A 86 9.39 -15.58 6.84
N LYS A 87 8.84 -14.40 6.57
CA LYS A 87 8.64 -13.93 5.22
C LYS A 87 9.90 -13.24 4.76
N TYR A 88 10.51 -13.74 3.69
CA TYR A 88 11.65 -13.09 3.07
C TYR A 88 11.20 -12.03 2.08
N LYS A 89 12.06 -11.03 1.85
CA LYS A 89 11.87 -10.06 0.78
C LYS A 89 11.68 -10.85 -0.52
N LEU A 90 10.60 -10.55 -1.23
CA LEU A 90 10.42 -11.10 -2.56
C LEU A 90 11.46 -10.45 -3.47
N ASP A 91 12.26 -11.27 -4.15
CA ASP A 91 13.05 -10.80 -5.28
C ASP A 91 12.09 -10.33 -6.35
N GLY A 92 12.09 -9.03 -6.58
CA GLY A 92 11.08 -8.37 -7.37
C GLY A 92 11.45 -6.95 -7.68
N VAL A 93 10.91 -6.45 -8.79
CA VAL A 93 11.14 -5.09 -9.25
C VAL A 93 10.67 -4.10 -8.18
N ASP A 94 11.29 -2.91 -8.13
CA ASP A 94 10.78 -1.85 -7.26
C ASP A 94 9.45 -1.28 -7.78
N PHE A 95 8.88 -0.33 -7.04
CA PHE A 95 7.58 0.23 -7.37
C PHE A 95 7.65 1.03 -8.67
N GLU A 96 8.72 1.78 -8.85
CA GLU A 96 8.97 2.64 -10.00
C GLU A 96 9.06 1.83 -11.29
N THR A 97 9.87 0.76 -11.29
CA THR A 97 9.99 -0.18 -12.42
C THR A 97 8.66 -0.91 -12.70
N ALA A 98 7.91 -1.24 -11.64
CA ALA A 98 6.61 -1.88 -11.77
C ALA A 98 5.58 -0.97 -12.47
N VAL A 99 5.53 0.31 -12.10
CA VAL A 99 4.67 1.30 -12.76
C VAL A 99 5.13 1.54 -14.20
N ASP A 100 6.44 1.68 -14.44
CA ASP A 100 6.98 1.84 -15.80
C ASP A 100 6.50 0.72 -16.73
N ARG A 101 6.50 -0.53 -16.25
CA ARG A 101 6.00 -1.70 -16.98
C ARG A 101 4.50 -1.61 -17.27
N ILE A 102 3.69 -1.21 -16.29
CA ILE A 102 2.23 -1.10 -16.43
C ILE A 102 1.85 0.04 -17.37
N GLU A 103 2.59 1.16 -17.35
CA GLU A 103 2.31 2.33 -18.18
C GLU A 103 2.64 2.14 -19.66
N GLN A 104 3.42 1.10 -20.02
CA GLN A 104 3.55 0.67 -21.42
C GLN A 104 2.31 -0.09 -21.94
N LEU A 105 1.39 -0.47 -21.07
CA LEU A 105 0.20 -1.25 -21.45
C LEU A 105 -0.95 -0.34 -21.86
N PRO A 106 -1.89 -0.83 -22.71
CA PRO A 106 -3.12 -0.12 -23.02
C PRO A 106 -3.92 0.23 -21.77
N ALA A 107 -4.54 1.42 -21.73
CA ALA A 107 -5.31 1.89 -20.57
C ALA A 107 -6.45 0.93 -20.16
N THR A 108 -7.02 0.18 -21.11
CA THR A 108 -8.01 -0.89 -20.83
C THR A 108 -7.41 -2.00 -19.98
N ALA A 109 -6.23 -2.49 -20.35
CA ALA A 109 -5.50 -3.52 -19.62
C ALA A 109 -5.11 -3.04 -18.22
N GLN A 110 -4.70 -1.77 -18.08
CA GLN A 110 -4.39 -1.18 -16.78
C GLN A 110 -5.62 -1.10 -15.86
N LYS A 111 -6.80 -0.73 -16.40
CA LYS A 111 -8.07 -0.70 -15.66
C LYS A 111 -8.55 -2.09 -15.24
N GLU A 112 -8.41 -3.09 -16.11
CA GLU A 112 -8.75 -4.47 -15.77
C GLU A 112 -7.80 -5.03 -14.70
N LEU A 113 -6.50 -4.75 -14.79
CA LEU A 113 -5.51 -5.07 -13.76
C LEU A 113 -5.86 -4.41 -12.42
N PHE A 114 -6.27 -3.14 -12.43
CA PHE A 114 -6.74 -2.44 -11.23
C PHE A 114 -7.90 -3.20 -10.58
N GLY A 115 -8.89 -3.64 -11.36
CA GLY A 115 -10.00 -4.44 -10.84
C GLY A 115 -9.53 -5.73 -10.15
N ILE A 116 -8.55 -6.43 -10.73
CA ILE A 116 -7.96 -7.65 -10.17
C ILE A 116 -7.27 -7.36 -8.83
N LEU A 117 -6.36 -6.38 -8.80
CA LEU A 117 -5.60 -6.02 -7.60
C LEU A 117 -6.52 -5.50 -6.49
N SER A 118 -7.48 -4.64 -6.82
CA SER A 118 -8.46 -4.10 -5.89
C SER A 118 -9.30 -5.21 -5.26
N SER A 119 -9.68 -6.22 -6.04
CA SER A 119 -10.41 -7.39 -5.50
C SER A 119 -9.55 -8.20 -4.54
N LEU A 120 -8.30 -8.47 -4.93
CA LEU A 120 -7.32 -9.19 -4.12
C LEU A 120 -7.12 -8.54 -2.75
N PHE A 121 -6.90 -7.22 -2.70
CA PHE A 121 -6.62 -6.51 -1.45
C PHE A 121 -7.86 -6.24 -0.59
N ASN A 122 -9.06 -6.24 -1.19
CA ASN A 122 -10.32 -6.14 -0.47
C ASN A 122 -10.88 -7.51 -0.04
N GLY A 123 -10.16 -8.61 -0.29
CA GLY A 123 -10.60 -9.97 0.05
C GLY A 123 -11.83 -10.44 -0.73
N LYS A 124 -12.06 -9.86 -1.91
CA LYS A 124 -13.17 -10.20 -2.80
C LYS A 124 -12.67 -11.08 -3.94
N VAL A 125 -13.49 -12.03 -4.38
CA VAL A 125 -13.24 -12.74 -5.65
C VAL A 125 -13.44 -11.72 -6.77
N TYR A 126 -12.44 -11.58 -7.65
CA TYR A 126 -12.58 -10.76 -8.84
C TYR A 126 -13.68 -11.35 -9.72
N SER A 127 -14.76 -10.59 -9.93
CA SER A 127 -15.92 -11.02 -10.73
C SER A 127 -15.97 -10.33 -12.10
N GLY A 128 -14.93 -9.59 -12.47
CA GLY A 128 -14.81 -8.98 -13.79
C GLY A 128 -14.30 -9.96 -14.84
N THR A 129 -14.50 -9.64 -16.11
CA THR A 129 -13.96 -10.42 -17.23
C THR A 129 -12.67 -9.75 -17.71
N LEU A 130 -11.56 -10.47 -17.65
CA LEU A 130 -10.31 -10.07 -18.32
C LEU A 130 -10.50 -10.27 -19.82
N SER A 131 -10.46 -9.20 -20.61
CA SER A 131 -10.59 -9.31 -22.07
C SER A 131 -9.36 -9.99 -22.69
N GLU A 132 -9.53 -10.63 -23.84
CA GLU A 132 -8.42 -11.37 -24.49
C GLU A 132 -7.25 -10.44 -24.86
N ASP A 133 -7.55 -9.22 -25.33
CA ASP A 133 -6.53 -8.22 -25.62
C ASP A 133 -5.80 -7.73 -24.36
N SER A 134 -6.54 -7.48 -23.28
CA SER A 134 -5.94 -7.12 -21.98
C SER A 134 -5.09 -8.27 -21.42
N ALA A 135 -5.57 -9.51 -21.52
CA ALA A 135 -4.82 -10.69 -21.11
C ALA A 135 -3.52 -10.83 -21.89
N ARG A 136 -3.57 -10.72 -23.22
CA ARG A 136 -2.39 -10.78 -24.09
C ARG A 136 -1.40 -9.65 -23.79
N ALA A 137 -1.90 -8.43 -23.57
CA ALA A 137 -1.06 -7.29 -23.20
C ALA A 137 -0.40 -7.48 -21.83
N LEU A 138 -1.15 -7.95 -20.82
CA LEU A 138 -0.64 -8.17 -19.47
C LEU A 138 0.35 -9.34 -19.41
N VAL A 139 0.14 -10.40 -20.19
CA VAL A 139 1.11 -11.50 -20.31
C VAL A 139 2.35 -11.04 -21.09
N GLY A 140 2.18 -10.40 -22.24
CA GLY A 140 3.29 -9.90 -23.06
C GLY A 140 4.12 -8.82 -22.36
N GLY A 141 3.50 -8.04 -21.48
CA GLY A 141 4.16 -7.06 -20.62
C GLY A 141 4.78 -7.64 -19.37
N ASN A 142 4.78 -8.97 -19.18
CA ASN A 142 5.29 -9.64 -17.99
C ASN A 142 4.63 -9.13 -16.69
N VAL A 143 3.32 -8.86 -16.74
CA VAL A 143 2.51 -8.47 -15.58
C VAL A 143 1.74 -9.66 -15.03
N LEU A 144 1.14 -10.46 -15.91
CA LEU A 144 0.48 -11.70 -15.57
C LEU A 144 1.23 -12.90 -16.16
N LEU A 145 1.15 -14.03 -15.47
CA LEU A 145 1.59 -15.33 -15.91
C LEU A 145 0.36 -16.20 -16.13
N TRP A 146 0.26 -16.81 -17.32
CA TRP A 146 -0.69 -17.88 -17.56
C TRP A 146 -0.20 -19.18 -16.90
N ILE A 147 -1.12 -19.92 -16.30
CA ILE A 147 -0.89 -21.21 -15.68
C ILE A 147 -1.90 -22.19 -16.26
N ASP A 148 -1.41 -23.34 -16.72
CA ASP A 148 -2.25 -24.36 -17.35
C ASP A 148 -3.05 -25.19 -16.33
N ASP A 149 -2.52 -25.39 -15.12
CA ASP A 149 -3.17 -26.18 -14.07
C ASP A 149 -2.99 -25.56 -12.65
N PRO A 150 -4.07 -25.06 -12.02
CA PRO A 150 -5.39 -24.83 -12.61
C PRO A 150 -5.31 -23.70 -13.66
N ALA A 151 -6.05 -23.86 -14.77
CA ALA A 151 -6.12 -22.88 -15.85
C ALA A 151 -6.48 -21.48 -15.31
N GLY A 152 -5.57 -20.52 -15.45
CA GLY A 152 -5.79 -19.16 -14.97
C GLY A 152 -4.57 -18.27 -15.01
N TYR A 153 -4.73 -17.05 -14.49
CA TYR A 153 -3.68 -16.06 -14.42
C TYR A 153 -3.18 -15.88 -12.99
N ARG A 154 -1.87 -15.65 -12.84
CA ARG A 154 -1.27 -15.14 -11.60
C ARG A 154 -0.49 -13.88 -11.87
N LEU A 155 -0.39 -13.02 -10.87
CA LEU A 155 0.54 -11.90 -10.94
C LEU A 155 1.97 -12.43 -11.08
N CYS A 156 2.77 -11.79 -11.94
CA CYS A 156 4.17 -12.15 -12.06
C CYS A 156 4.87 -11.99 -10.70
N THR A 157 5.72 -12.96 -10.36
CA THR A 157 6.31 -13.08 -9.02
C THR A 157 7.20 -11.89 -8.67
N ASP A 158 7.81 -11.25 -9.67
CA ASP A 158 8.63 -10.06 -9.48
C ASP A 158 7.82 -8.80 -9.16
N LEU A 159 6.54 -8.75 -9.57
CA LEU A 159 5.61 -7.65 -9.28
C LEU A 159 4.88 -7.81 -7.96
N ASP A 160 4.84 -9.02 -7.37
CA ASP A 160 4.13 -9.26 -6.10
C ASP A 160 4.64 -8.34 -4.98
N LYS A 161 5.94 -8.00 -4.99
CA LYS A 161 6.54 -7.02 -4.07
C LYS A 161 5.90 -5.63 -4.14
N SER A 162 5.54 -5.18 -5.34
CA SER A 162 5.00 -3.84 -5.62
C SER A 162 3.48 -3.82 -5.75
N SER A 163 2.82 -4.97 -5.81
CA SER A 163 1.38 -5.17 -6.05
C SER A 163 0.47 -4.25 -5.22
N PHE A 164 0.76 -4.09 -3.93
CA PHE A 164 -0.03 -3.22 -3.04
C PHE A 164 0.15 -1.72 -3.37
N MET A 165 1.37 -1.29 -3.68
CA MET A 165 1.62 0.08 -4.13
C MET A 165 1.04 0.32 -5.52
N LEU A 166 1.03 -0.70 -6.38
CA LEU A 166 0.39 -0.66 -7.69
C LEU A 166 -1.14 -0.52 -7.60
N ASP A 167 -1.80 -1.23 -6.68
CA ASP A 167 -3.24 -1.01 -6.42
C ASP A 167 -3.50 0.46 -6.05
N LYS A 168 -2.73 1.02 -5.11
CA LYS A 168 -2.89 2.43 -4.72
C LYS A 168 -2.65 3.40 -5.88
N TYR A 169 -1.61 3.15 -6.69
CA TYR A 169 -1.30 3.94 -7.87
C TYR A 169 -2.46 3.92 -8.87
N LEU A 170 -2.92 2.73 -9.25
CA LEU A 170 -4.00 2.56 -10.22
C LEU A 170 -5.33 3.07 -9.69
N ARG A 171 -5.59 2.94 -8.39
CA ARG A 171 -6.75 3.54 -7.72
C ARG A 171 -6.73 5.06 -7.83
N ARG A 172 -5.59 5.71 -7.56
CA ARG A 172 -5.46 7.16 -7.74
C ARG A 172 -5.66 7.58 -9.20
N LYS A 173 -5.24 6.74 -10.15
CA LYS A 173 -5.34 7.00 -11.59
C LYS A 173 -6.75 6.83 -12.15
N PHE A 174 -7.49 5.81 -11.70
CA PHE A 174 -8.73 5.38 -12.36
C PHE A 174 -9.98 5.47 -11.49
N ASP A 175 -9.84 5.61 -10.17
CA ASP A 175 -10.94 5.63 -9.22
C ASP A 175 -11.21 7.05 -8.71
N PHE A 176 -12.43 7.28 -8.24
CA PHE A 176 -12.88 8.57 -7.77
C PHE A 176 -13.67 8.43 -6.46
N ASP A 177 -13.46 9.38 -5.55
CA ASP A 177 -14.27 9.52 -4.33
C ASP A 177 -15.41 10.49 -4.58
N ILE A 178 -16.58 10.17 -4.03
CA ILE A 178 -17.77 11.01 -4.13
C ILE A 178 -17.82 11.93 -2.92
N TYR A 179 -17.89 13.24 -3.18
CA TYR A 179 -18.08 14.29 -2.20
C TYR A 179 -19.50 14.84 -2.27
N PHE A 180 -20.04 15.19 -1.11
CA PHE A 180 -21.30 15.91 -1.02
C PHE A 180 -21.05 17.40 -1.19
N ASP A 181 -21.82 18.06 -2.05
CA ASP A 181 -21.86 19.51 -2.17
C ASP A 181 -22.96 20.06 -1.24
N PRO A 182 -22.60 20.64 -0.08
CA PRO A 182 -23.59 21.15 0.86
C PRO A 182 -24.36 22.36 0.33
N TYR A 183 -23.88 23.04 -0.71
CA TYR A 183 -24.49 24.26 -1.25
C TYR A 183 -25.43 23.98 -2.42
N ASN A 184 -25.03 23.14 -3.38
CA ASN A 184 -25.91 22.75 -4.49
C ASN A 184 -26.77 21.51 -4.19
N ARG A 185 -26.65 20.92 -3.00
CA ARG A 185 -27.36 19.68 -2.61
C ARG A 185 -27.13 18.51 -3.57
N GLY A 186 -25.96 18.49 -4.21
CA GLY A 186 -25.56 17.49 -5.19
C GLY A 186 -24.38 16.65 -4.68
N THR A 187 -23.85 15.83 -5.58
CA THR A 187 -22.54 15.18 -5.36
C THR A 187 -21.62 15.50 -6.53
N PHE A 188 -20.33 15.46 -6.27
CA PHE A 188 -19.30 15.54 -7.28
C PHE A 188 -18.23 14.50 -6.98
N SER A 189 -17.55 14.03 -8.02
CA SER A 189 -16.44 13.08 -7.89
C SER A 189 -15.12 13.83 -7.87
N VAL A 190 -14.15 13.37 -7.10
CA VAL A 190 -12.74 13.81 -7.17
C VAL A 190 -11.83 12.60 -7.24
N PRO A 191 -10.60 12.71 -7.78
CA PRO A 191 -9.70 11.56 -7.85
C PRO A 191 -9.49 10.92 -6.48
N HIS A 192 -9.47 9.60 -6.43
CA HIS A 192 -9.51 8.86 -5.17
C HIS A 192 -8.39 9.28 -4.21
N GLY A 193 -8.72 9.57 -2.95
CA GLY A 193 -7.77 9.97 -1.91
C GLY A 193 -7.40 11.45 -1.93
N CYS A 194 -7.85 12.23 -2.92
CA CYS A 194 -7.75 13.68 -2.89
C CYS A 194 -8.75 14.27 -1.89
N THR A 195 -8.41 15.44 -1.35
CA THR A 195 -9.30 16.22 -0.48
C THR A 195 -9.86 17.39 -1.26
N ALA A 196 -11.18 17.58 -1.21
CA ALA A 196 -11.83 18.79 -1.71
C ALA A 196 -12.15 19.72 -0.52
N ILE A 197 -11.71 20.96 -0.60
CA ILE A 197 -11.98 22.02 0.39
C ILE A 197 -12.81 23.09 -0.31
N TYR A 198 -13.94 23.44 0.30
CA TYR A 198 -14.77 24.53 -0.21
C TYR A 198 -14.07 25.88 0.01
N ASP A 199 -14.04 26.70 -1.03
CA ASP A 199 -13.53 28.07 -0.97
C ASP A 199 -14.71 29.05 -1.04
N GLU A 200 -14.97 29.75 0.07
CA GLU A 200 -16.05 30.74 0.15
C GLU A 200 -15.72 32.02 -0.63
N ASP A 201 -14.44 32.27 -0.91
CA ASP A 201 -13.95 33.50 -1.52
C ASP A 201 -13.84 33.42 -3.06
N ASP A 202 -13.94 32.22 -3.64
CA ASP A 202 -13.95 32.00 -5.10
C ASP A 202 -15.29 31.36 -5.58
N PRO A 203 -16.32 32.19 -5.84
CA PRO A 203 -17.60 31.70 -6.35
C PRO A 203 -17.53 31.10 -7.77
N GLY A 204 -16.42 31.26 -8.49
CA GLY A 204 -16.19 30.65 -9.81
C GLY A 204 -15.59 29.25 -9.73
N HIS A 205 -14.77 28.98 -8.71
CA HIS A 205 -14.13 27.69 -8.43
C HIS A 205 -14.31 27.32 -6.94
N PRO A 206 -15.52 26.92 -6.54
CA PRO A 206 -15.88 26.78 -5.13
C PRO A 206 -15.14 25.64 -4.40
N TYR A 207 -14.28 24.88 -5.08
CA TYR A 207 -13.55 23.77 -4.48
C TYR A 207 -12.09 23.74 -4.93
N THR A 208 -11.18 23.79 -3.95
CA THR A 208 -9.78 23.44 -4.15
C THR A 208 -9.59 21.95 -3.89
N VAL A 209 -9.10 21.21 -4.89
CA VAL A 209 -8.83 19.77 -4.78
C VAL A 209 -7.33 19.52 -4.69
N THR A 210 -6.90 18.86 -3.63
CA THR A 210 -5.48 18.62 -3.34
C THR A 210 -5.19 17.12 -3.28
N ALA A 211 -4.15 16.68 -4.00
CA ALA A 211 -3.65 15.32 -3.89
C ALA A 211 -3.03 15.08 -2.51
N PRO A 212 -3.19 13.87 -1.92
CA PRO A 212 -2.58 13.58 -0.64
C PRO A 212 -1.06 13.54 -0.80
N ASP A 213 -0.35 14.09 0.17
CA ASP A 213 1.11 14.23 0.19
C ASP A 213 1.72 13.90 1.57
N ARG A 214 0.89 13.40 2.48
CA ARG A 214 1.21 13.24 3.91
C ARG A 214 2.22 12.12 4.18
N THR A 215 2.34 11.14 3.30
CA THR A 215 3.26 10.02 3.44
C THR A 215 4.24 9.93 2.29
N GLU A 216 5.41 9.33 2.53
CA GLU A 216 6.38 9.05 1.45
C GLU A 216 5.79 8.14 0.35
N GLN A 217 4.81 7.30 0.70
CA GLN A 217 4.07 6.51 -0.30
C GLN A 217 3.24 7.41 -1.22
N ASP A 218 2.54 8.40 -0.64
CA ASP A 218 1.71 9.32 -1.42
C ASP A 218 2.56 10.17 -2.36
N LYS A 219 3.69 10.71 -1.85
CA LYS A 219 4.64 11.47 -2.67
C LYS A 219 5.18 10.64 -3.84
N LYS A 220 5.55 9.37 -3.59
CA LYS A 220 6.01 8.45 -4.65
C LYS A 220 4.93 8.18 -5.69
N ILE A 221 3.69 7.96 -5.27
CA ILE A 221 2.57 7.73 -6.19
C ILE A 221 2.35 8.97 -7.06
N ASN A 222 2.28 10.15 -6.45
CA ASN A 222 2.07 11.41 -7.18
C ASN A 222 3.21 11.68 -8.17
N ALA A 223 4.47 11.44 -7.76
CA ALA A 223 5.62 11.58 -8.65
C ALA A 223 5.54 10.65 -9.88
N MET A 224 5.09 9.40 -9.70
CA MET A 224 4.89 8.48 -10.82
C MET A 224 3.72 8.91 -11.72
N LEU A 225 2.61 9.38 -11.16
CA LEU A 225 1.49 9.90 -11.95
C LEU A 225 1.93 11.08 -12.82
N GLN A 226 2.71 12.01 -12.24
CA GLN A 226 3.29 13.14 -12.97
C GLN A 226 4.27 12.68 -14.06
N LYS A 227 5.19 11.75 -13.74
CA LYS A 227 6.15 11.18 -14.69
C LYS A 227 5.48 10.60 -15.93
N HIS A 228 4.33 9.94 -15.76
CA HIS A 228 3.59 9.30 -16.85
C HIS A 228 2.48 10.16 -17.44
N HIS A 229 2.42 11.45 -17.13
CA HIS A 229 1.37 12.36 -17.61
C HIS A 229 -0.05 11.84 -17.31
N CYS A 230 -0.19 11.23 -16.15
CA CYS A 230 -1.41 10.63 -15.63
C CYS A 230 -1.86 11.35 -14.35
N ASP A 231 -1.40 12.58 -14.10
CA ASP A 231 -1.80 13.36 -12.95
C ASP A 231 -3.32 13.59 -13.03
N PRO A 232 -4.11 13.00 -12.13
CA PRO A 232 -5.56 13.09 -12.22
C PRO A 232 -6.09 14.48 -11.86
N LEU A 233 -5.23 15.39 -11.39
CA LEU A 233 -5.56 16.80 -11.17
C LEU A 233 -5.22 17.69 -12.38
N ASP A 234 -4.39 17.23 -13.32
CA ASP A 234 -4.08 17.99 -14.53
C ASP A 234 -5.33 18.12 -15.42
N GLY A 235 -5.81 19.35 -15.60
CA GLY A 235 -7.07 19.63 -16.30
C GLY A 235 -8.33 19.18 -15.56
N PHE A 236 -8.24 18.82 -14.28
CA PHE A 236 -9.41 18.41 -13.49
C PHE A 236 -10.31 19.61 -13.20
N THR A 237 -11.59 19.48 -13.54
CA THR A 237 -12.64 20.44 -13.18
C THR A 237 -13.71 19.70 -12.42
N VAL A 238 -14.12 20.23 -11.27
CA VAL A 238 -15.25 19.68 -10.49
C VAL A 238 -16.50 19.71 -11.37
N ARG A 239 -17.03 18.53 -11.70
CA ARG A 239 -18.30 18.38 -12.41
C ARG A 239 -19.38 18.11 -11.39
N PHE A 240 -20.28 19.07 -11.21
CA PHE A 240 -21.50 18.87 -10.46
C PHE A 240 -22.40 17.91 -11.25
N GLY A 241 -22.93 16.88 -10.59
CA GLY A 241 -23.71 15.84 -11.25
C GLY A 241 -24.94 16.39 -12.02
N GLU A 242 -25.19 15.78 -13.18
CA GLU A 242 -26.48 15.77 -13.89
C GLU A 242 -27.57 15.04 -13.10
#